data_AF-N1PN36-F1
#
_entry.id   AF-N1PN36-F1
#
_cell.length_a   1.000
_cell.length_b   1.000
_cell.length_c   1.000
_cell.angle_alpha   90.00
_cell.angle_beta   90.00
_cell.angle_gamma   90.00
#
_symmetry.space_group_name_H-M   'P 1'
#
loop_
_entity.id
_entity.type
_entity.pdbx_description
1 polymer ?
#
loop_
_entity_poly.entity_id
_entity_poly.type
_entity_poly.pdbx_seq_one_letter_code
_entity_poly.pdbx_strand_id
1 'polypeptide(L)'
;MFNCATLSLVELEEIQRSNQVARKRRVVLIAPGEVTLENGTYHPIADSLYIDCTADALTKLEAAPLFRGKTITLRPVRHCQRVFSAAFIAHVGAIYDNDRLINELCRIVPHPDERINHLSVYLLDRMSQDL
;
A
#
# COMPACT_ATOMS: atom_id res chain seq x y z
N MET A 1 4.97 -2.17 7.68
CA MET A 1 4.51 -1.71 6.37
C MET A 1 2.99 -1.71 6.33
N PHE A 2 2.42 -0.74 5.64
CA PHE A 2 0.97 -0.55 5.58
C PHE A 2 0.45 -0.99 4.21
N ASN A 3 -0.25 -2.13 4.15
CA ASN A 3 -0.63 -2.73 2.86
C ASN A 3 -1.87 -2.10 2.22
N CYS A 4 -2.41 -1.01 2.78
CA CYS A 4 -3.57 -0.30 2.22
C CYS A 4 -4.78 -1.22 1.94
N ALA A 5 -4.97 -2.27 2.75
CA ALA A 5 -6.06 -3.21 2.55
C ALA A 5 -7.40 -2.48 2.62
N THR A 6 -8.19 -2.58 1.56
CA THR A 6 -9.54 -2.03 1.49
C THR A 6 -10.50 -3.19 1.67
N LEU A 7 -11.36 -3.08 2.68
CA LEU A 7 -12.35 -4.08 3.03
C LEU A 7 -13.69 -3.37 3.23
N SER A 8 -14.76 -3.98 2.75
CA SER A 8 -16.12 -3.62 3.14
C SER A 8 -16.37 -3.98 4.61
N LEU A 9 -17.41 -3.39 5.19
CA LEU A 9 -17.82 -3.70 6.56
C LEU A 9 -18.19 -5.18 6.71
N VAL A 10 -18.86 -5.76 5.71
CA VAL A 10 -19.24 -7.18 5.70
C VAL A 10 -18.00 -8.08 5.67
N GLU A 11 -17.00 -7.78 4.83
CA GLU A 11 -15.74 -8.55 4.82
C GLU A 11 -15.00 -8.44 6.16
N LEU A 12 -14.99 -7.26 6.77
CA LEU A 12 -14.37 -7.06 8.08
C LEU A 12 -15.06 -7.89 9.16
N GLU A 13 -16.40 -7.93 9.17
CA GLU A 13 -17.17 -8.75 10.11
C GLU A 13 -16.83 -10.23 9.98
N GLU A 14 -16.75 -10.76 8.76
CA GLU A 14 -16.39 -12.16 8.54
C GLU A 14 -14.95 -12.47 8.98
N ILE A 15 -13.99 -11.58 8.69
CA ILE A 15 -12.60 -11.73 9.15
C ILE A 15 -12.54 -11.74 10.68
N GLN A 16 -13.29 -10.87 11.35
CA GLN A 16 -13.32 -10.76 12.81
C GLN A 16 -13.95 -11.97 13.50
N ARG A 17 -14.85 -12.71 12.82
CA ARG A 17 -15.43 -13.96 13.36
C ARG A 17 -14.43 -15.11 13.42
N SER A 18 -13.37 -15.07 12.60
CA SER A 18 -12.34 -16.10 12.63
C SER A 18 -11.45 -15.97 13.87
N ASN A 19 -11.47 -16.99 14.72
CA ASN A 19 -10.62 -17.06 15.92
C ASN A 19 -9.24 -17.69 15.65
N GLN A 20 -8.93 -18.05 14.41
CA GLN A 20 -7.68 -18.73 14.05
C GLN A 20 -6.54 -17.73 13.83
N VAL A 21 -6.07 -17.13 14.92
CA VAL A 21 -4.96 -16.16 14.88
C VAL A 21 -3.74 -16.69 15.62
N ALA A 22 -2.67 -17.01 14.88
CA ALA A 22 -1.39 -17.42 15.45
C ALA A 22 -0.49 -16.21 15.71
N ARG A 23 -0.27 -15.84 16.98
CA ARG A 23 0.62 -14.74 17.38
C ARG A 23 1.99 -15.26 17.85
N LYS A 24 2.70 -16.00 17.00
CA LYS A 24 4.00 -16.66 17.31
C LYS A 24 5.22 -16.08 16.58
N ARG A 25 5.14 -14.79 16.23
CA ARG A 25 6.14 -14.04 15.41
C ARG A 25 6.27 -14.62 14.00
N ARG A 26 7.47 -14.62 13.39
CA ARG A 26 7.66 -14.98 11.97
C ARG A 26 7.58 -16.48 11.74
N VAL A 27 7.06 -16.88 10.58
CA VAL A 27 7.16 -18.26 10.08
C VAL A 27 8.61 -18.52 9.69
N VAL A 28 9.13 -19.68 10.11
CA VAL A 28 10.50 -20.15 9.85
C VAL A 28 10.49 -21.28 8.81
N LEU A 29 9.53 -22.20 8.92
CA LEU A 29 9.41 -23.36 8.02
C LEU A 29 7.94 -23.77 7.88
N ILE A 30 7.56 -24.17 6.68
CA ILE A 30 6.28 -24.83 6.38
C ILE A 30 6.61 -26.23 5.87
N ALA A 31 6.15 -27.27 6.57
CA ALA A 31 6.32 -28.66 6.21
C ALA A 31 4.96 -29.38 6.21
N PRO A 32 4.84 -30.56 5.57
CA PRO A 32 3.63 -31.38 5.70
C PRO A 32 3.32 -31.68 7.17
N GLY A 33 2.16 -31.25 7.64
CA GLY A 33 1.68 -31.52 9.01
C GLY A 33 2.24 -30.60 10.11
N GLU A 34 3.20 -29.72 9.83
CA GLU A 34 3.70 -28.77 10.83
C GLU A 34 4.18 -27.45 10.20
N VAL A 35 3.82 -26.34 10.84
CA VAL A 35 4.39 -25.02 10.55
C VAL A 35 5.16 -24.52 11.77
N THR A 36 6.42 -24.18 11.57
CA THR A 36 7.31 -23.66 12.59
C THR A 36 7.38 -22.15 12.52
N LEU A 37 7.19 -21.49 13.66
CA LEU A 37 7.38 -20.06 13.85
C LEU A 37 8.47 -19.82 14.91
N GLU A 38 9.02 -18.61 14.97
CA GLU A 38 10.09 -18.28 15.94
C GLU A 38 9.68 -18.59 17.39
N ASN A 39 8.39 -18.40 17.71
CA ASN A 39 7.85 -18.69 19.04
C ASN A 39 6.88 -19.89 19.04
N GLY A 40 7.30 -21.00 18.43
CA GLY A 40 6.65 -22.31 18.53
C GLY A 40 6.00 -22.79 17.23
N THR A 41 5.29 -23.91 17.28
CA THR A 41 4.73 -24.58 16.09
C THR A 41 3.20 -24.61 16.12
N TYR A 42 2.58 -24.92 14.98
CA TYR A 42 1.19 -25.39 14.93
C TYR A 42 1.02 -26.45 13.83
N HIS A 43 -0.03 -27.26 13.97
CA HIS A 43 -0.36 -28.33 13.05
C HIS A 43 -1.50 -27.87 12.14
N PRO A 44 -1.24 -27.65 10.83
CA PRO A 44 -2.27 -27.28 9.88
C PRO A 44 -3.18 -28.45 9.52
N ILE A 45 -4.33 -28.13 8.94
CA ILE A 45 -5.16 -29.13 8.24
C ILE A 45 -4.40 -29.61 7.00
N ALA A 46 -4.50 -30.89 6.67
CA ALA A 46 -3.89 -31.42 5.43
C ALA A 46 -4.36 -30.62 4.21
N ASP A 47 -3.48 -30.45 3.22
CA ASP A 47 -3.74 -29.71 1.98
C ASP A 47 -4.10 -28.21 2.15
N SER A 48 -3.67 -27.60 3.26
CA SER A 48 -3.82 -26.14 3.46
C SER A 48 -3.03 -25.33 2.42
N LEU A 49 -3.67 -24.30 1.88
CA LEU A 49 -3.01 -23.28 1.04
C LEU A 49 -2.39 -22.18 1.92
N TYR A 50 -1.11 -21.89 1.68
CA TYR A 50 -0.41 -20.77 2.32
C TYR A 50 -0.27 -19.60 1.36
N ILE A 51 -0.73 -18.42 1.78
CA ILE A 51 -0.61 -17.17 1.04
C ILE A 51 0.23 -16.21 1.87
N ASP A 52 1.42 -15.86 1.38
CA ASP A 52 2.27 -14.85 2.02
C ASP A 52 1.81 -13.44 1.64
N CYS A 53 1.00 -12.83 2.52
CA CYS A 53 0.54 -11.45 2.37
C CYS A 53 1.50 -10.41 2.97
N THR A 54 2.75 -10.77 3.28
CA THR A 54 3.74 -9.85 3.86
C THR A 54 4.62 -9.15 2.82
N ALA A 55 4.53 -9.58 1.56
CA ALA A 55 5.34 -9.02 0.47
C ALA A 55 5.12 -7.51 0.28
N ASP A 56 6.23 -6.79 0.09
CA ASP A 56 6.25 -5.40 -0.34
C ASP A 56 6.55 -5.31 -1.83
N ALA A 57 5.57 -4.86 -2.60
CA ALA A 57 5.76 -4.59 -4.02
C ALA A 57 6.19 -3.13 -4.28
N LEU A 58 6.35 -2.30 -3.25
CA LEU A 58 6.51 -0.85 -3.36
C LEU A 58 7.90 -0.41 -2.88
N THR A 59 8.81 -0.26 -3.83
CA THR A 59 10.13 0.33 -3.53
C THR A 59 10.00 1.79 -3.06
N LYS A 60 10.70 2.14 -1.98
CA LYS A 60 10.95 3.53 -1.59
C LYS A 60 11.81 4.21 -2.65
N LEU A 61 11.29 5.27 -3.25
CA LEU A 61 11.98 6.03 -4.28
C LEU A 61 12.26 7.45 -3.80
N GLU A 62 13.46 7.98 -4.05
CA GLU A 62 13.80 9.38 -3.75
C GLU A 62 12.86 10.36 -4.44
N ALA A 63 12.68 11.55 -3.87
CA ALA A 63 11.81 12.57 -4.44
C ALA A 63 12.29 13.03 -5.82
N ALA A 64 11.40 12.99 -6.81
CA ALA A 64 11.65 13.48 -8.16
C ALA A 64 10.39 14.20 -8.69
N PRO A 65 10.53 15.20 -9.56
CA PRO A 65 9.39 15.81 -10.26
C PRO A 65 8.59 14.76 -11.03
N LEU A 66 7.26 14.91 -11.08
CA LEU A 66 6.39 14.04 -11.88
C LEU A 66 6.63 14.27 -13.37
N PHE A 67 6.61 15.53 -13.80
CA PHE A 67 6.86 15.94 -15.18
C PHE A 67 8.22 16.60 -15.29
N ARG A 68 9.00 16.17 -16.29
CA ARG A 68 10.27 16.79 -16.69
C ARG A 68 10.32 16.79 -18.21
N GLY A 69 9.70 17.81 -18.82
CA GLY A 69 9.56 17.87 -20.27
C GLY A 69 8.78 16.67 -20.80
N LYS A 70 9.37 15.86 -21.68
CA LYS A 70 8.72 14.69 -22.29
C LYS A 70 8.74 13.42 -21.44
N THR A 71 9.21 13.50 -20.20
CA THR A 71 9.34 12.35 -19.30
C THR A 71 8.37 12.47 -18.14
N ILE A 72 7.58 11.42 -17.91
CA ILE A 72 6.70 11.29 -16.75
C ILE A 72 7.29 10.24 -15.79
N THR A 73 7.59 10.65 -14.56
CA THR A 73 8.00 9.75 -13.48
C THR A 73 6.80 9.43 -12.62
N LEU A 74 6.10 8.31 -12.87
CA LEU A 74 4.88 7.98 -12.14
C LEU A 74 5.12 7.82 -10.64
N ARG A 75 4.32 8.55 -9.86
CA ARG A 75 4.35 8.54 -8.39
C ARG A 75 2.91 8.50 -7.85
N PRO A 76 2.70 7.96 -6.64
CA PRO A 76 1.42 8.09 -5.97
C PRO A 76 1.18 9.57 -5.64
N VAL A 77 0.02 10.06 -6.04
CA VAL A 77 -0.47 11.43 -5.73
C VAL A 77 -1.75 11.36 -4.89
N ARG A 78 -2.22 10.15 -4.60
CA ARG A 78 -3.29 9.85 -3.65
C ARG A 78 -2.89 8.70 -2.75
N HIS A 79 -3.30 8.80 -1.49
CA HIS A 79 -3.04 7.78 -0.47
C HIS A 79 -3.64 6.44 -0.91
N CYS A 80 -2.81 5.38 -0.94
CA CYS A 80 -3.25 4.00 -1.22
C CYS A 80 -3.94 3.78 -2.60
N GLN A 81 -3.87 4.74 -3.53
CA GLN A 81 -4.63 4.68 -4.78
C GLN A 81 -3.73 4.86 -6.00
N ARG A 82 -2.96 3.83 -6.34
CA ARG A 82 -1.97 3.84 -7.45
C ARG A 82 -2.61 4.04 -8.82
N VAL A 83 -3.70 3.33 -9.12
CA VAL A 83 -4.39 3.40 -10.41
C VAL A 83 -5.05 4.76 -10.61
N PHE A 84 -5.76 5.26 -9.59
CA PHE A 84 -6.35 6.59 -9.65
C PHE A 84 -5.27 7.68 -9.75
N SER A 85 -4.15 7.55 -9.03
CA SER A 85 -3.01 8.47 -9.17
C SER A 85 -2.54 8.58 -10.62
N ALA A 86 -2.37 7.45 -11.30
CA ALA A 86 -1.96 7.43 -12.71
C ALA A 86 -3.01 8.08 -13.62
N ALA A 87 -4.30 7.79 -13.42
CA ALA A 87 -5.38 8.40 -14.19
C ALA A 87 -5.46 9.92 -13.97
N PHE A 88 -5.29 10.38 -12.73
CA PHE A 88 -5.27 11.80 -12.39
C PHE A 88 -4.08 12.53 -13.03
N ILE A 89 -2.88 11.96 -12.94
CA ILE A 89 -1.67 12.47 -13.61
C ILE A 89 -1.90 12.61 -15.12
N ALA A 90 -2.50 11.60 -15.75
CA ALA A 90 -2.80 11.62 -17.19
C ALA A 90 -3.83 12.71 -17.54
N HIS A 91 -4.88 12.86 -16.73
CA HIS A 91 -5.91 13.88 -16.94
C HIS A 91 -5.34 15.30 -16.84
N VAL A 92 -4.59 15.58 -15.77
CA VAL A 92 -3.98 16.91 -15.56
C VAL A 92 -2.94 17.19 -16.65
N GLY A 93 -2.10 16.21 -17.00
CA GLY A 93 -1.11 16.35 -18.08
C GLY A 93 -1.71 16.54 -19.48
N ALA A 94 -2.97 16.15 -19.70
CA ALA A 94 -3.66 16.36 -20.97
C ALA A 94 -4.37 17.72 -21.07
N ILE A 95 -4.69 18.35 -19.93
CA ILE A 95 -5.48 19.58 -19.85
C ILE A 95 -4.60 20.82 -19.71
N TYR A 96 -3.49 20.72 -18.99
CA TYR A 96 -2.62 21.85 -18.69
C TYR A 96 -1.30 21.73 -19.43
N ASP A 97 -0.82 22.84 -20.00
CA ASP A 97 0.46 22.90 -20.74
C ASP A 97 1.57 23.57 -19.90
N ASN A 98 1.53 23.39 -18.57
CA ASN A 98 2.44 24.02 -17.63
C ASN A 98 2.90 23.02 -16.57
N ASP A 99 4.12 22.50 -16.75
CA ASP A 99 4.76 21.55 -15.83
C ASP A 99 4.74 22.03 -14.37
N ARG A 100 4.89 23.34 -14.11
CA ARG A 100 4.86 23.89 -12.75
C ARG A 100 3.47 23.71 -12.12
N LEU A 101 2.42 24.07 -12.86
CA LEU A 101 1.04 23.93 -12.40
C LEU A 101 0.67 22.46 -12.22
N ILE A 102 1.05 21.60 -13.18
CA ILE A 102 0.78 20.17 -13.09
C ILE A 102 1.46 19.55 -11.86
N ASN A 103 2.74 19.87 -11.60
CA ASN A 103 3.44 19.38 -10.41
C ASN A 103 2.81 19.93 -9.10
N GLU A 104 2.21 21.12 -9.13
CA GLU A 104 1.49 21.69 -7.99
C GLU A 104 0.15 20.99 -7.72
N LEU A 105 -0.61 20.65 -8.77
CA LEU A 105 -1.86 19.90 -8.68
C LEU A 105 -1.64 18.42 -8.31
N CYS A 106 -0.52 17.85 -8.77
CA CYS A 106 -0.16 16.45 -8.55
C CYS A 106 0.87 16.30 -7.43
N ARG A 107 0.66 16.91 -6.26
CA ARG A 107 1.57 16.72 -5.12
C ARG A 107 1.72 15.24 -4.77
N ILE A 108 2.96 14.82 -4.57
CA ILE A 108 3.29 13.43 -4.25
C ILE A 108 2.81 13.11 -2.84
N VAL A 109 2.09 12.00 -2.72
CA VAL A 109 1.63 11.44 -1.45
C VAL A 109 2.37 10.11 -1.25
N PRO A 110 3.42 10.08 -0.39
CA PRO A 110 4.24 8.89 -0.24
C PRO A 110 3.47 7.74 0.40
N HIS A 111 3.91 6.51 0.16
CA HIS A 111 3.32 5.34 0.79
C HIS A 111 3.70 5.30 2.30
N PRO A 112 2.77 5.01 3.22
CA PRO A 112 3.07 4.98 4.64
C PRO A 112 3.79 3.68 5.02
N ASP A 113 5.11 3.63 4.83
CA ASP A 113 5.89 2.41 5.15
C ASP A 113 6.00 2.12 6.65
N GLU A 114 6.06 3.17 7.46
CA GLU A 114 6.13 3.09 8.90
C GLU A 114 4.80 3.50 9.51
N ARG A 115 4.43 2.87 10.64
CA ARG A 115 3.16 3.15 11.34
C ARG A 115 2.98 4.64 11.65
N ILE A 116 4.07 5.31 12.05
CA ILE A 116 4.04 6.74 12.40
C ILE A 116 3.77 7.63 11.17
N ASN A 117 4.09 7.16 9.97
CA ASN A 117 3.91 7.93 8.74
C ASN A 117 2.45 7.98 8.29
N HIS A 118 1.58 7.09 8.78
CA HIS A 118 0.18 7.03 8.35
C HIS A 118 -0.55 8.37 8.55
N LEU A 119 -0.40 8.99 9.72
CA LEU A 119 -1.06 10.27 10.02
C LEU A 119 -0.55 11.40 9.11
N SER A 120 0.76 11.48 8.93
CA SER A 120 1.40 12.47 8.07
C SER A 120 0.98 12.31 6.60
N VAL A 121 0.97 11.08 6.10
CA VAL A 121 0.53 10.75 4.73
C VAL A 121 -0.95 11.06 4.53
N TYR A 122 -1.79 10.71 5.50
CA TYR A 122 -3.22 11.01 5.44
C TYR A 122 -3.49 12.53 5.42
N LEU A 123 -2.77 13.30 6.23
CA LEU A 123 -2.88 14.76 6.23
C LEU A 123 -2.42 15.36 4.90
N LEU A 124 -1.29 14.90 4.37
CA LEU A 124 -0.78 15.34 3.06
C LEU A 124 -1.77 15.03 1.93
N ASP A 125 -2.40 13.86 1.95
CA ASP A 125 -3.43 13.48 0.99
C ASP A 125 -4.63 14.42 1.06
N ARG A 126 -5.11 14.74 2.26
CA ARG A 126 -6.21 15.70 2.44
C ARG A 126 -5.86 17.09 1.94
N MET A 127 -4.70 17.61 2.31
CA MET A 127 -4.23 18.91 1.83
C MET A 127 -4.06 18.96 0.30
N SER A 128 -3.79 17.82 -0.35
CA SER A 128 -3.67 17.74 -1.81
C SER A 128 -5.00 17.77 -2.55
N GLN A 129 -6.13 17.60 -1.84
CA GLN A 129 -7.48 17.60 -2.39
C GLN A 129 -8.21 18.94 -2.21
N ASP A 130 -7.67 19.84 -1.38
CA ASP A 130 -8.24 21.16 -1.10
C ASP A 130 -7.72 22.27 -2.04
N LEU A 131 -6.87 21.92 -3.02
CA LEU A 131 -6.32 22.79 -4.07
C LEU A 131 -7.21 22.80 -5.31
#